data_AF-A0A954G4V5-F1
#
_entry.id   AF-A0A954G4V5-F1
#
_cell.length_a   1.000
_cell.length_b   1.000
_cell.length_c   1.000
_cell.angle_alpha   90.00
_cell.angle_beta   90.00
_cell.angle_gamma   90.00
#
_symmetry.space_group_name_H-M   'P 1'
#
loop_
_entity.id
_entity.type
_entity.pdbx_description
1 polymer ?
#
loop_
_entity_poly.entity_id
_entity_poly.type
_entity_poly.pdbx_seq_one_letter_code
_entity_poly.pdbx_strand_id
1 'polypeptide(L)'
;NACGIGLAEFTNERTVASVDWKITRINANTGSHPTAAMVPLAYPNDREAIEAALQTIGLVSPEASRIVQIYDTLELSEVIVSETYLEEINSRDDLEIIAGPFELPFDAEQNLTSVFNAPRH
;
A
#
# COMPACT_ATOMS: atom_id res chain seq x y z
N ASN A 1 0.99 -17.96 0.34
CA ASN A 1 -0.32 -17.76 -0.34
C ASN A 1 -0.65 -16.28 -0.24
N ALA A 2 -1.57 -15.77 -1.07
CA ALA A 2 -1.95 -14.37 -1.11
C ALA A 2 -3.49 -14.23 -1.15
N CYS A 3 -4.18 -15.03 -0.33
CA CYS A 3 -5.64 -14.90 -0.21
C CYS A 3 -5.95 -13.54 0.42
N GLY A 4 -6.63 -12.67 -0.32
CA GLY A 4 -6.84 -11.26 0.05
C GLY A 4 -6.24 -10.27 -0.95
N ILE A 5 -5.33 -10.70 -1.83
CA ILE A 5 -4.74 -9.82 -2.86
C ILE A 5 -5.81 -9.21 -3.77
N GLY A 6 -6.89 -9.95 -4.04
CA GLY A 6 -8.00 -9.46 -4.86
C GLY A 6 -8.90 -8.43 -4.18
N LEU A 7 -8.60 -8.04 -2.94
CA LEU A 7 -9.24 -6.90 -2.27
C LEU A 7 -8.53 -5.57 -2.58
N ALA A 8 -7.34 -5.62 -3.19
CA ALA A 8 -6.66 -4.44 -3.69
C ALA A 8 -7.03 -4.18 -5.15
N GLU A 9 -7.08 -2.91 -5.55
CA GLU A 9 -7.30 -2.51 -6.94
C GLU A 9 -6.01 -2.53 -7.77
N PHE A 10 -4.86 -2.24 -7.15
CA PHE A 10 -3.56 -2.07 -7.80
C PHE A 10 -2.47 -2.93 -7.13
N THR A 11 -1.49 -3.37 -7.90
CA THR A 11 -0.31 -4.09 -7.41
C THR A 11 0.88 -3.94 -8.37
N ASN A 12 2.04 -4.48 -7.99
CA ASN A 12 3.19 -4.62 -8.89
C ASN A 12 3.32 -6.07 -9.41
N GLU A 13 3.92 -6.24 -10.59
CA GLU A 13 4.13 -7.55 -11.22
C GLU A 13 4.97 -8.50 -10.37
N ARG A 14 5.96 -7.97 -9.63
CA ARG A 14 6.78 -8.72 -8.67
C ARG A 14 5.92 -9.44 -7.63
N THR A 15 4.93 -8.76 -7.07
CA THR A 15 4.03 -9.29 -6.03
C THR A 15 3.25 -10.45 -6.61
N VAL A 16 2.63 -10.26 -7.78
CA VAL A 16 1.88 -11.31 -8.50
C VAL A 16 2.77 -12.52 -8.81
N ALA A 17 4.01 -12.30 -9.25
CA ALA A 17 4.97 -13.36 -9.57
C ALA A 17 5.41 -14.15 -8.32
N SER A 18 5.42 -13.54 -7.15
CA SER A 18 5.77 -14.18 -5.87
C SER A 18 4.66 -15.05 -5.26
N VAL A 19 3.42 -14.96 -5.77
CA VAL A 19 2.27 -15.66 -5.20
C VAL A 19 2.34 -17.17 -5.46
N ASP A 20 2.22 -17.97 -4.39
CA ASP A 20 1.85 -19.38 -4.49
C ASP A 20 0.36 -19.53 -4.86
N TRP A 21 0.08 -19.59 -6.16
CA TRP A 21 -1.28 -19.71 -6.68
C TRP A 21 -1.99 -21.02 -6.33
N LYS A 22 -1.26 -22.09 -6.04
CA LYS A 22 -1.89 -23.36 -5.65
C LYS A 22 -2.52 -23.21 -4.28
N ILE A 23 -1.76 -22.72 -3.29
CA ILE A 23 -2.28 -22.51 -1.95
C ILE A 23 -3.32 -21.39 -1.93
N THR A 24 -3.10 -20.30 -2.67
CA THR A 24 -4.07 -19.18 -2.76
C THR A 24 -5.44 -19.65 -3.28
N ARG A 25 -5.48 -20.48 -4.34
CA ARG A 25 -6.75 -21.01 -4.88
C ARG A 25 -7.43 -21.97 -3.93
N ILE A 26 -6.67 -22.85 -3.26
CA ILE A 26 -7.23 -23.75 -2.23
C ILE A 26 -7.90 -22.91 -1.14
N ASN A 27 -7.18 -21.94 -0.58
CA ASN A 27 -7.68 -21.11 0.51
C ASN A 27 -8.92 -20.30 0.13
N ALA A 28 -8.89 -19.64 -1.05
CA ALA A 28 -10.03 -18.85 -1.53
C ALA A 28 -11.29 -19.73 -1.74
N ASN A 29 -11.12 -20.94 -2.26
CA ASN A 29 -12.22 -21.88 -2.45
C ASN A 29 -12.74 -22.44 -1.11
N THR A 30 -11.86 -22.86 -0.20
CA THR A 30 -12.28 -23.35 1.13
C THR A 30 -12.95 -22.26 1.97
N GLY A 31 -12.54 -21.00 1.78
CA GLY A 31 -13.15 -19.83 2.41
C GLY A 31 -14.40 -19.30 1.70
N SER A 32 -14.84 -19.94 0.60
CA SER A 32 -15.96 -19.46 -0.24
C SER A 32 -15.84 -18.00 -0.71
N HIS A 33 -14.62 -17.51 -0.91
CA HIS A 33 -14.33 -16.13 -1.32
C HIS A 33 -13.39 -16.11 -2.54
N PRO A 34 -13.87 -16.55 -3.72
CA PRO A 34 -13.03 -16.64 -4.92
C PRO A 34 -12.48 -15.28 -5.40
N THR A 35 -13.22 -14.19 -5.17
CA THR A 35 -12.78 -12.82 -5.52
C THR A 35 -11.52 -12.38 -4.79
N ALA A 36 -11.26 -12.90 -3.59
CA ALA A 36 -10.06 -12.57 -2.81
C ALA A 36 -8.76 -13.11 -3.43
N ALA A 37 -8.87 -13.99 -4.44
CA ALA A 37 -7.75 -14.51 -5.22
C ALA A 37 -7.66 -13.90 -6.63
N MET A 38 -8.50 -12.93 -6.99
CA MET A 38 -8.37 -12.21 -8.26
C MET A 38 -7.08 -11.41 -8.29
N VAL A 39 -6.52 -11.23 -9.49
CA VAL A 39 -5.30 -10.47 -9.69
C VAL A 39 -5.68 -9.00 -9.89
N PRO A 40 -5.18 -8.05 -9.07
CA PRO A 40 -5.38 -6.62 -9.27
C PRO A 40 -4.73 -6.12 -10.57
N LEU A 41 -4.89 -4.83 -10.88
CA LEU A 41 -4.11 -4.21 -11.95
C LEU A 41 -2.63 -4.22 -11.58
N ALA A 42 -1.84 -5.03 -12.27
CA ALA A 42 -0.42 -5.21 -12.01
C ALA A 42 0.42 -4.32 -12.92
N TYR A 43 1.32 -3.54 -12.33
CA TYR A 43 2.22 -2.62 -13.02
C TYR A 43 3.69 -3.04 -12.88
N PRO A 44 4.59 -2.59 -13.79
CA PRO A 44 6.00 -2.98 -13.77
C PRO A 44 6.75 -2.63 -12.48
N ASN A 45 6.41 -1.51 -11.84
CA ASN A 45 7.05 -1.01 -10.62
C ASN A 45 6.05 -0.25 -9.73
N ASP A 46 6.47 0.05 -8.50
CA ASP A 46 5.61 0.69 -7.49
C ASP A 46 5.23 2.12 -7.88
N ARG A 47 6.13 2.88 -8.52
CA ARG A 47 5.83 4.24 -9.00
C ARG A 47 4.66 4.24 -9.98
N GLU A 48 4.68 3.39 -10.99
CA GLU A 48 3.60 3.31 -11.98
C GLU A 48 2.27 2.88 -11.35
N ALA A 49 2.30 1.94 -10.40
CA ALA A 49 1.11 1.53 -9.66
C ALA A 49 0.49 2.69 -8.85
N ILE A 50 1.34 3.48 -8.17
CA ILE A 50 0.91 4.65 -7.39
C ILE A 50 0.38 5.75 -8.29
N GLU A 51 1.08 6.06 -9.39
CA GLU A 51 0.63 7.06 -10.37
C GLU A 51 -0.72 6.68 -10.99
N ALA A 52 -0.93 5.41 -11.32
CA ALA A 52 -2.21 4.90 -11.78
C ALA A 52 -3.30 5.01 -10.71
N ALA A 53 -3.01 4.66 -9.46
CA ALA A 53 -3.96 4.80 -8.36
C ALA A 53 -4.36 6.27 -8.14
N LEU A 54 -3.40 7.20 -8.17
CA LEU A 54 -3.65 8.63 -8.01
C LEU A 54 -4.52 9.22 -9.14
N GLN A 55 -4.49 8.65 -10.34
CA GLN A 55 -5.41 9.09 -11.42
C GLN A 55 -6.88 8.75 -11.14
N THR A 56 -7.17 7.87 -10.18
CA THR A 56 -8.54 7.43 -9.86
C THR A 56 -9.23 8.26 -8.79
N ILE A 57 -8.49 9.09 -8.04
CA ILE A 57 -9.01 9.82 -6.87
C ILE A 57 -9.81 11.11 -7.23
N GLY A 58 -9.87 11.47 -8.52
CA GLY A 58 -10.67 12.58 -9.03
C GLY A 58 -9.93 13.91 -9.16
N LEU A 59 -10.65 15.04 -8.97
CA LEU A 59 -10.12 16.41 -9.16
C LEU A 59 -9.30 16.91 -7.96
N VAL A 60 -8.38 16.08 -7.48
CA VAL A 60 -7.42 16.45 -6.43
C VAL A 60 -6.03 16.32 -7.06
N SER A 61 -5.18 17.34 -6.92
CA SER A 61 -3.81 17.20 -7.39
C SER A 61 -3.08 16.13 -6.55
N PRO A 62 -2.11 15.41 -7.12
CA PRO A 62 -1.33 14.40 -6.37
C PRO A 62 -0.81 14.92 -5.02
N GLU A 63 -0.40 16.19 -4.96
CA GLU A 63 0.16 16.84 -3.77
C GLU A 63 -0.90 17.16 -2.70
N ALA A 64 -2.16 17.32 -3.10
CA ALA A 64 -3.29 17.53 -2.20
C ALA A 64 -3.98 16.21 -1.80
N SER A 65 -3.45 15.08 -2.25
CA SER A 65 -4.05 13.77 -2.03
C SER A 65 -3.80 13.29 -0.60
N ARG A 66 -4.86 12.77 0.03
CA ARG A 66 -4.77 12.13 1.34
C ARG A 66 -4.29 10.69 1.13
N ILE A 67 -3.03 10.44 1.46
CA ILE A 67 -2.38 9.14 1.32
C ILE A 67 -2.04 8.63 2.71
N VAL A 68 -2.30 7.34 2.94
CA VAL A 68 -1.84 6.61 4.12
C VAL A 68 -1.12 5.37 3.63
N GLN A 69 0.12 5.18 4.05
CA GLN A 69 0.90 3.98 3.79
C GLN A 69 1.01 3.18 5.09
N ILE A 70 0.52 1.94 5.03
CA ILE A 70 0.50 0.98 6.13
C ILE A 70 1.44 -0.17 5.77
N TYR A 71 2.33 -0.53 6.69
CA TYR A 71 3.22 -1.68 6.51
C TYR A 71 2.47 -3.00 6.73
N ASP A 72 1.79 -3.13 7.87
CA ASP A 72 0.95 -4.27 8.23
C ASP A 72 -0.38 -3.76 8.81
N THR A 73 -1.49 -4.26 8.29
CA THR A 73 -2.82 -3.89 8.77
C THR A 73 -3.14 -4.45 10.16
N LEU A 74 -2.33 -5.40 10.66
CA LEU A 74 -2.39 -5.89 12.04
C LEU A 74 -1.62 -5.00 13.03
N GLU A 75 -0.73 -4.13 12.54
CA GLU A 75 0.07 -3.22 13.36
C GLU A 75 -0.09 -1.77 12.90
N LEU A 76 -1.12 -1.10 13.43
CA LEU A 76 -1.48 0.28 13.06
C LEU A 76 -0.96 1.33 14.06
N SER A 77 0.03 1.00 14.89
CA SER A 77 0.63 1.98 15.81
C SER A 77 1.46 3.04 15.10
N GLU A 78 2.01 2.71 13.92
CA GLU A 78 2.82 3.60 13.11
C GLU A 78 2.39 3.50 11.65
N VAL A 79 2.05 4.66 11.07
CA VAL A 79 1.67 4.80 9.67
C VAL A 79 2.36 6.01 9.08
N ILE A 80 2.54 6.00 7.78
CA ILE A 80 3.04 7.17 7.04
C ILE A 80 1.85 7.82 6.36
N VAL A 81 1.81 9.14 6.40
CA VAL A 81 0.70 9.92 5.85
C VAL A 81 1.24 11.06 5.00
N SER A 82 0.48 11.47 3.99
CA SER A 82 0.82 12.67 3.22
C SER A 82 0.80 13.91 4.10
N GLU A 83 1.59 14.93 3.74
CA GLU A 83 1.66 16.21 4.47
C GLU A 83 0.29 16.90 4.60
N THR A 84 -0.67 16.57 3.74
CA THR A 84 -2.06 17.04 3.81
C THR A 84 -2.72 16.74 5.16
N TYR A 85 -2.22 15.77 5.93
CA TYR A 85 -2.72 15.43 7.26
C TYR A 85 -2.14 16.28 8.40
N LEU A 86 -1.14 17.15 8.17
CA LEU A 86 -0.44 17.87 9.24
C LEU A 86 -1.37 18.69 10.14
N GLU A 87 -2.35 19.39 9.58
CA GLU A 87 -3.32 20.17 10.37
C GLU A 87 -4.17 19.26 11.28
N GLU A 88 -4.64 18.12 10.74
CA GLU A 88 -5.46 17.16 11.49
C GLU A 88 -4.65 16.49 12.61
N ILE A 89 -3.40 16.11 12.34
CA ILE A 89 -2.49 15.52 13.34
C ILE A 89 -2.23 16.49 14.48
N ASN A 90 -1.88 17.74 14.16
CA ASN A 90 -1.61 18.76 15.18
C ASN A 90 -2.84 19.12 16.04
N SER A 91 -4.05 18.81 15.57
CA SER A 91 -5.30 19.02 16.31
C SER A 91 -5.67 17.88 17.28
N ARG A 92 -4.90 16.79 17.27
CA ARG A 92 -5.20 15.55 17.98
C ARG A 92 -4.14 15.23 19.01
N ASP A 93 -4.54 15.17 20.27
CA ASP A 93 -3.64 14.87 21.40
C ASP A 93 -3.23 13.37 21.47
N ASP A 94 -3.87 12.51 20.68
CA ASP A 94 -3.61 11.06 20.62
C ASP A 94 -2.67 10.64 19.49
N LEU A 95 -2.08 11.58 18.76
CA LEU A 95 -1.15 11.34 17.66
C LEU A 95 0.20 12.03 17.91
N GLU A 96 1.27 11.41 17.42
CA GLU A 96 2.63 11.95 17.50
C GLU A 96 3.34 11.84 16.15
N ILE A 97 4.03 12.91 15.74
CA ILE A 97 4.88 12.89 14.55
C ILE A 97 6.26 12.36 14.95
N ILE A 98 6.55 11.12 14.58
CA ILE A 98 7.82 10.45 14.90
C ILE A 98 8.97 10.82 13.96
N ALA A 99 8.68 11.18 12.71
CA ALA A 99 9.66 11.51 11.68
C ALA A 99 9.01 12.28 10.51
N GLY A 100 9.85 12.89 9.67
CA GLY A 100 9.44 13.60 8.45
C GLY A 100 9.45 15.14 8.57
N PRO A 101 9.05 15.85 7.50
CA PRO A 101 8.63 15.31 6.20
C PRO A 101 9.79 14.71 5.39
N PHE A 102 9.47 13.83 4.43
CA PHE A 102 10.41 13.26 3.48
C PHE A 102 9.72 12.94 2.16
N GLU A 103 10.50 12.94 1.08
CA GLU A 103 10.06 12.47 -0.23
C GLU A 103 9.95 10.95 -0.26
N LEU A 104 8.91 10.42 -0.94
CA LEU A 104 8.76 8.97 -1.12
C LEU A 104 10.00 8.39 -1.83
N PRO A 105 10.75 7.50 -1.18
CA PRO A 105 12.03 7.06 -1.73
C PRO A 105 11.84 5.86 -2.65
N PHE A 106 12.30 6.03 -3.90
CA PHE A 106 12.33 4.99 -4.91
C PHE A 106 13.76 4.54 -5.19
N ASP A 107 13.94 3.25 -5.46
CA ASP A 107 15.20 2.71 -5.95
C ASP A 107 15.42 3.02 -7.45
N ALA A 108 16.52 2.51 -8.01
CA ALA A 108 16.86 2.69 -9.42
C ALA A 108 15.85 2.05 -10.39
N GLU A 109 15.06 1.08 -9.92
CA GLU A 109 14.02 0.37 -10.66
C GLU A 109 12.62 0.97 -10.42
N GLN A 110 12.54 2.14 -9.75
CA GLN A 110 11.29 2.83 -9.40
C GLN A 110 10.40 2.05 -8.44
N ASN A 111 10.98 1.18 -7.62
CA ASN A 111 10.27 0.51 -6.54
C ASN A 111 10.42 1.27 -5.23
N LEU A 112 9.39 1.20 -4.38
CA LEU A 112 9.43 1.81 -3.06
C LEU A 112 10.50 1.13 -2.20
N THR A 113 11.35 1.95 -1.60
CA THR A 113 12.25 1.49 -0.54
C THR A 113 11.57 1.67 0.81
N SER A 114 11.79 0.70 1.71
CA SER A 114 11.18 0.78 3.04
C SER A 114 11.71 1.98 3.81
N VAL A 115 10.78 2.84 4.22
CA VAL A 115 10.98 3.93 5.18
C VAL A 115 10.62 3.53 6.60
N PHE A 116 10.05 2.34 6.77
CA PHE A 116 9.89 1.71 8.07
C PHE A 116 11.25 1.16 8.52
N ASN A 117 11.67 1.50 9.74
CA ASN A 117 12.94 1.09 10.33
C ASN A 117 12.94 -0.42 10.69
N ALA A 118 13.25 -1.27 9.70
CA ALA A 118 13.55 -2.71 9.83
C ALA A 118 12.40 -3.62 10.36
N PRO A 119 12.48 -4.95 10.17
CA PRO A 119 11.29 -5.80 10.01
C PRO A 119 10.54 -5.97 11.33
N ARG A 120 9.25 -5.63 11.31
CA ARG A 120 8.33 -6.03 12.36
C ARG A 120 7.74 -7.38 11.95
N HIS A 121 8.32 -8.42 12.57
CA HIS A 121 7.96 -9.84 12.62
C HIS A 121 7.63 -10.61 11.33
#